data_AF-A0A8H2ZVP7-F1
#
_entry.id   AF-A0A8H2ZVP7-F1
#
_cell.length_a   1.000
_cell.length_b   1.000
_cell.length_c   1.000
_cell.angle_alpha   90.00
_cell.angle_beta   90.00
_cell.angle_gamma   90.00
#
_symmetry.space_group_name_H-M   'P 1'
#
loop_
_entity.id
_entity.type
_entity.pdbx_description
1 polymer ?
#
loop_
_entity_poly.entity_id
_entity_poly.type
_entity_poly.pdbx_seq_one_letter_code
_entity_poly.pdbx_strand_id
1 'polypeptide(L)'
;MMYFCFYHWLDGHPTEVVLLSLQYEGSTTEYGSNDAEAQLKLFNTLTSPVATQYLLQMKDEFGTLGQARGKIVLLRRFDLDHLSNSYENALPGLHFSPALWTDNSPAIKLIYNNSNNSTAYIEDYYEPQTPSPSNATVNIQWKYNATTAHLLKAADESLAPDSLWWTWASGGKLSDGITPELMAIGNGTYTPDGGINQKLVNFLKGMKGKRVGIVMFDFYETPGDLIETLLSL
;
A
#
# COMPACT_ATOMS: atom_id res chain seq x y z
N MET A 1 -15.29 1.61 14.10
CA MET A 1 -14.39 1.73 15.27
C MET A 1 -12.97 2.15 14.87
N MET A 2 -12.42 1.68 13.74
CA MET A 2 -11.02 1.97 13.33
C MET A 2 -10.70 3.45 13.02
N TYR A 3 -11.64 4.20 12.40
CA TYR A 3 -11.36 5.59 11.97
C TYR A 3 -11.08 6.57 13.12
N PHE A 4 -11.68 6.36 14.28
CA PHE A 4 -11.51 7.27 15.43
C PHE A 4 -10.07 7.31 15.94
N CYS A 5 -9.31 6.23 15.80
CA CYS A 5 -7.90 6.20 16.18
C CYS A 5 -7.06 7.13 15.27
N PHE A 6 -7.32 7.13 13.96
CA PHE A 6 -6.65 8.04 13.03
C PHE A 6 -7.03 9.49 13.28
N TYR A 7 -8.30 9.76 13.59
CA TYR A 7 -8.77 11.11 13.91
C TYR A 7 -8.07 11.65 15.16
N HIS A 8 -8.07 10.85 16.23
CA HIS A 8 -7.38 11.22 17.46
C HIS A 8 -5.88 11.41 17.27
N TRP A 9 -5.23 10.56 16.46
CA TRP A 9 -3.81 10.71 16.16
C TRP A 9 -3.54 12.01 15.38
N LEU A 10 -4.36 12.35 14.38
CA LEU A 10 -4.25 13.59 13.61
C LEU A 10 -4.48 14.84 14.47
N ASP A 11 -5.36 14.79 15.47
CA ASP A 11 -5.53 15.88 16.43
C ASP A 11 -4.22 16.18 17.20
N GLY A 12 -3.47 15.12 17.54
CA GLY A 12 -2.15 15.23 18.17
C GLY A 12 -1.02 15.54 17.19
N HIS A 13 -1.22 15.33 15.89
CA HIS A 13 -0.21 15.45 14.84
C HIS A 13 -0.75 16.24 13.62
N PRO A 14 -1.16 17.52 13.81
CA PRO A 14 -1.86 18.27 12.77
C PRO A 14 -0.98 18.64 11.56
N THR A 15 0.35 18.46 11.66
CA THR A 15 1.29 18.67 10.56
C THR A 15 1.45 17.46 9.65
N GLU A 16 0.96 16.30 10.09
CA GLU A 16 1.10 15.03 9.39
C GLU A 16 -0.08 14.76 8.46
N VAL A 17 0.10 13.79 7.56
CA VAL A 17 -0.93 13.29 6.65
C VAL A 17 -0.96 11.78 6.74
N VAL A 18 -2.15 11.21 6.78
CA VAL A 18 -2.34 9.76 6.73
C VAL A 18 -2.83 9.37 5.34
N LEU A 19 -2.09 8.49 4.65
CA LEU A 19 -2.63 7.79 3.48
C LEU A 19 -3.32 6.52 3.97
N LEU A 20 -4.64 6.45 3.84
CA LEU A 20 -5.42 5.31 4.31
C LEU A 20 -5.89 4.47 3.13
N SER A 21 -5.29 3.31 2.92
CA SER A 21 -5.75 2.32 1.95
C SER A 21 -6.86 1.47 2.56
N LEU A 22 -8.01 1.41 1.88
CA LEU A 22 -9.11 0.52 2.25
C LEU A 22 -9.39 -0.46 1.12
N GLN A 23 -9.47 -1.73 1.47
CA GLN A 23 -9.83 -2.82 0.57
C GLN A 23 -11.00 -3.61 1.18
N TYR A 24 -11.89 -4.09 0.32
CA TYR A 24 -12.83 -5.14 0.73
C TYR A 24 -12.09 -6.48 0.77
N GLU A 25 -12.00 -7.08 1.94
CA GLU A 25 -11.45 -8.42 2.11
C GLU A 25 -12.60 -9.43 2.23
N GLY A 26 -12.65 -10.36 1.27
CA GLY A 26 -13.68 -11.39 1.23
C GLY A 26 -13.44 -12.54 2.21
N SER A 27 -14.47 -13.34 2.47
CA SER A 27 -14.36 -14.60 3.22
C SER A 27 -13.84 -14.48 4.65
N THR A 28 -13.84 -13.28 5.24
CA THR A 28 -13.40 -13.05 6.62
C THR A 28 -14.44 -13.46 7.66
N THR A 29 -15.71 -13.59 7.26
CA THR A 29 -16.83 -14.04 8.09
C THR A 29 -17.80 -14.89 7.28
N GLU A 30 -18.44 -15.88 7.92
CA GLU A 30 -19.31 -16.87 7.26
C GLU A 30 -20.47 -16.24 6.48
N TYR A 31 -20.98 -15.08 6.95
CA TYR A 31 -22.12 -14.37 6.36
C TYR A 31 -21.74 -12.99 5.82
N GLY A 32 -20.44 -12.73 5.61
CA GLY A 32 -19.96 -11.47 5.06
C GLY A 32 -20.05 -11.46 3.53
N SER A 33 -20.82 -10.54 2.97
CA SER A 33 -20.93 -10.29 1.54
C SER A 33 -20.59 -8.85 1.18
N ASN A 34 -19.92 -8.66 0.04
CA ASN A 34 -19.84 -7.36 -0.62
C ASN A 34 -21.15 -7.16 -1.38
N ASP A 35 -22.19 -6.71 -0.70
CA ASP A 35 -23.49 -6.41 -1.30
C ASP A 35 -23.84 -4.93 -1.18
N ALA A 36 -25.00 -4.54 -1.72
CA ALA A 36 -25.47 -3.15 -1.69
C ALA A 36 -25.59 -2.59 -0.26
N GLU A 37 -25.95 -3.42 0.73
CA GLU A 37 -26.08 -2.97 2.12
C GLU A 37 -24.70 -2.69 2.73
N ALA A 38 -23.73 -3.59 2.53
CA ALA A 38 -22.36 -3.40 2.97
C ALA A 38 -21.72 -2.16 2.33
N GLN A 39 -21.90 -1.99 1.02
CA GLN A 39 -21.40 -0.83 0.27
C GLN A 39 -22.06 0.48 0.74
N LEU A 40 -23.38 0.47 1.01
CA LEU A 40 -24.06 1.65 1.53
C LEU A 40 -23.58 2.03 2.93
N LYS A 41 -23.31 1.04 3.80
CA LYS A 41 -22.72 1.29 5.13
C LYS A 41 -21.31 1.86 5.01
N LEU A 42 -20.48 1.35 4.10
CA LEU A 42 -19.15 1.91 3.82
C LEU A 42 -19.26 3.36 3.34
N PHE A 43 -20.12 3.63 2.35
CA PHE A 43 -20.37 4.98 1.85
C PHE A 43 -20.81 5.93 2.96
N ASN A 44 -21.83 5.56 3.74
CA ASN A 44 -22.34 6.39 4.84
C ASN A 44 -21.28 6.64 5.92
N THR A 45 -20.39 5.67 6.16
CA THR A 45 -19.27 5.85 7.09
C THR A 45 -18.28 6.90 6.59
N LEU A 46 -17.87 6.77 5.31
CA LEU A 46 -16.89 7.66 4.68
C LEU A 46 -17.43 9.07 4.37
N THR A 47 -18.75 9.22 4.27
CA THR A 47 -19.42 10.51 4.00
C THR A 47 -20.12 11.10 5.23
N SER A 48 -19.94 10.48 6.41
CA SER A 48 -20.48 11.00 7.65
C SER A 48 -19.90 12.40 7.97
N PRO A 49 -20.65 13.27 8.68
CA PRO A 49 -20.15 14.62 9.01
C PRO A 49 -18.77 14.62 9.67
N VAL A 50 -18.50 13.66 10.56
CA VAL A 50 -17.18 13.52 11.19
C VAL A 50 -16.13 13.08 10.17
N ALA A 51 -16.41 12.06 9.34
CA ALA A 51 -15.46 11.61 8.34
C ALA A 51 -15.10 12.72 7.34
N THR A 52 -16.07 13.54 6.91
CA THR A 52 -15.79 14.66 5.99
C THR A 52 -14.87 15.73 6.58
N GLN A 53 -14.77 15.82 7.91
CA GLN A 53 -13.81 16.72 8.55
C GLN A 53 -12.39 16.18 8.49
N TYR A 54 -12.18 14.87 8.54
CA TYR A 54 -10.84 14.27 8.56
C TYR A 54 -10.39 13.75 7.20
N LEU A 55 -11.29 13.34 6.32
CA LEU A 55 -10.96 12.95 4.95
C LEU A 55 -10.74 14.20 4.10
N LEU A 56 -9.67 14.22 3.31
CA LEU A 56 -9.47 15.22 2.29
C LEU A 56 -10.53 15.04 1.20
N GLN A 57 -11.34 16.07 0.96
CA GLN A 57 -12.51 15.99 0.07
C GLN A 57 -12.18 16.09 -1.43
N MET A 58 -10.89 16.03 -1.80
CA MET A 58 -10.48 16.02 -3.21
C MET A 58 -10.74 14.64 -3.82
N LYS A 59 -11.15 14.63 -5.09
CA LYS A 59 -11.47 13.40 -5.84
C LYS A 59 -10.39 13.16 -6.90
N ASP A 60 -9.92 11.93 -6.98
CA ASP A 60 -8.96 11.44 -7.98
C ASP A 60 -7.63 12.21 -8.01
N GLU A 61 -7.29 12.90 -6.92
CA GLU A 61 -6.08 13.70 -6.77
C GLU A 61 -5.59 13.65 -5.32
N PHE A 62 -4.27 13.68 -5.12
CA PHE A 62 -3.65 13.76 -3.79
C PHE A 62 -3.73 15.16 -3.17
N GLY A 63 -3.77 16.20 -4.02
CA GLY A 63 -3.50 17.57 -3.62
C GLY A 63 -2.05 17.81 -3.21
N THR A 64 -1.81 18.95 -2.58
CA THR A 64 -0.51 19.29 -1.98
C THR A 64 -0.44 18.87 -0.52
N LEU A 65 0.79 18.71 0.00
CA LEU A 65 0.99 18.46 1.43
C LEU A 65 0.27 19.51 2.30
N GLY A 66 0.35 20.79 1.95
CA GLY A 66 -0.29 21.87 2.69
C GLY A 66 -1.81 21.74 2.79
N GLN A 67 -2.47 21.22 1.75
CA GLN A 67 -3.92 20.96 1.76
C GLN A 67 -4.28 19.70 2.57
N ALA A 68 -3.38 18.71 2.60
CA ALA A 68 -3.62 17.42 3.21
C ALA A 68 -3.24 17.34 4.71
N ARG A 69 -2.48 18.31 5.25
CA ARG A 69 -2.09 18.35 6.67
C ARG A 69 -3.29 18.23 7.61
N GLY A 70 -3.18 17.35 8.60
CA GLY A 70 -4.25 17.05 9.55
C GLY A 70 -5.41 16.28 8.93
N LYS A 71 -5.23 15.71 7.72
CA LYS A 71 -6.26 14.94 7.00
C LYS A 71 -5.76 13.55 6.63
N ILE A 72 -6.72 12.74 6.23
CA ILE A 72 -6.55 11.45 5.60
C ILE A 72 -6.78 11.61 4.10
N VAL A 73 -5.82 11.17 3.28
CA VAL A 73 -6.06 10.92 1.85
C VAL A 73 -6.47 9.46 1.70
N LEU A 74 -7.68 9.25 1.20
CA LEU A 74 -8.25 7.91 1.05
C LEU A 74 -7.74 7.26 -0.24
N LEU A 75 -7.17 6.05 -0.14
CA LEU A 75 -6.82 5.21 -1.29
C LEU A 75 -7.86 4.07 -1.35
N ARG A 76 -8.76 4.12 -2.32
CA ARG A 76 -9.92 3.24 -2.42
C ARG A 76 -9.57 2.02 -3.27
N ARG A 77 -9.27 0.90 -2.63
CA ARG A 77 -9.13 -0.44 -3.26
C ARG A 77 -10.45 -1.22 -3.16
N PHE A 78 -11.55 -0.55 -3.46
CA PHE A 78 -12.90 -1.11 -3.49
C PHE A 78 -13.74 -0.34 -4.52
N ASP A 79 -14.82 -0.97 -4.99
CA ASP A 79 -15.83 -0.38 -5.85
C ASP A 79 -17.19 -0.34 -5.12
N LEU A 80 -18.06 0.61 -5.47
CA LEU A 80 -19.46 0.62 -5.06
C LEU A 80 -20.39 0.12 -6.18
N ASP A 81 -20.05 -1.01 -6.79
CA ASP A 81 -20.69 -1.58 -8.00
C ASP A 81 -22.08 -2.20 -7.78
N HIS A 82 -22.50 -2.36 -6.52
CA HIS A 82 -23.87 -2.73 -6.16
C HIS A 82 -24.78 -1.52 -5.87
N LEU A 83 -24.25 -0.30 -5.97
CA LEU A 83 -24.98 0.96 -5.84
C LEU A 83 -25.01 1.73 -7.17
N SER A 84 -25.81 2.80 -7.24
CA SER A 84 -25.77 3.69 -8.41
C SER A 84 -24.45 4.45 -8.48
N ASN A 85 -23.98 4.76 -9.69
CA ASN A 85 -22.73 5.50 -9.94
C ASN A 85 -22.64 6.85 -9.21
N SER A 86 -23.77 7.44 -8.78
CA SER A 86 -23.79 8.65 -7.96
C SER A 86 -23.02 8.49 -6.65
N TYR A 87 -23.04 7.30 -6.04
CA TYR A 87 -22.32 7.03 -4.79
C TYR A 87 -20.81 6.99 -5.01
N GLU A 88 -20.37 6.25 -6.02
CA GLU A 88 -18.97 6.18 -6.46
C GLU A 88 -18.43 7.58 -6.83
N ASN A 89 -19.23 8.36 -7.55
CA ASN A 89 -18.89 9.73 -7.96
C ASN A 89 -18.78 10.69 -6.77
N ALA A 90 -19.52 10.47 -5.69
CA ALA A 90 -19.50 11.32 -4.49
C ALA A 90 -18.35 11.02 -3.52
N LEU A 91 -17.70 9.86 -3.62
CA LEU A 91 -16.59 9.53 -2.73
C LEU A 91 -15.31 10.34 -3.06
N PRO A 92 -14.63 10.87 -2.03
CA PRO A 92 -13.33 11.52 -2.19
C PRO A 92 -12.19 10.49 -2.24
N GLY A 93 -10.97 10.99 -2.40
CA GLY A 93 -9.75 10.18 -2.49
C GLY A 93 -9.51 9.62 -3.89
N LEU A 94 -8.56 8.70 -3.96
CA LEU A 94 -8.09 8.11 -5.20
C LEU A 94 -8.73 6.74 -5.42
N HIS A 95 -9.21 6.49 -6.62
CA HIS A 95 -9.78 5.20 -6.99
C HIS A 95 -8.72 4.25 -7.55
N PHE A 96 -8.50 3.14 -6.85
CA PHE A 96 -7.68 2.02 -7.29
C PHE A 96 -8.58 0.78 -7.42
N SER A 97 -9.46 0.77 -8.43
CA SER A 97 -10.44 -0.32 -8.62
C SER A 97 -9.75 -1.69 -8.54
N PRO A 98 -10.27 -2.62 -7.71
CA PRO A 98 -9.76 -3.99 -7.63
C PRO A 98 -9.70 -4.70 -8.97
N ALA A 99 -10.61 -4.41 -9.90
CA ALA A 99 -10.63 -5.00 -11.23
C ALA A 99 -9.39 -4.64 -12.09
N LEU A 100 -8.69 -3.54 -11.74
CA LEU A 100 -7.46 -3.09 -12.40
C LEU A 100 -6.20 -3.47 -11.61
N TRP A 101 -6.36 -4.02 -10.40
CA TRP A 101 -5.26 -4.47 -9.56
C TRP A 101 -4.90 -5.90 -9.95
N THR A 102 -3.88 -6.05 -10.81
CA THR A 102 -3.45 -7.39 -11.25
C THR A 102 -2.94 -8.20 -10.08
N ASP A 103 -3.50 -9.39 -9.89
CA ASP A 103 -3.13 -10.29 -8.82
C ASP A 103 -1.64 -10.67 -8.87
N ASN A 104 -1.00 -10.67 -7.70
CA ASN A 104 0.39 -11.06 -7.47
C ASN A 104 1.38 -10.56 -8.56
N SER A 105 1.38 -9.25 -8.82
CA SER A 105 2.11 -8.66 -9.95
C SER A 105 3.25 -7.74 -9.50
N PRO A 106 4.45 -7.88 -10.09
CA PRO A 106 5.58 -7.00 -9.77
C PRO A 106 5.53 -5.64 -10.46
N ALA A 107 4.55 -5.38 -11.33
CA ALA A 107 4.49 -4.17 -12.15
C ALA A 107 3.06 -3.86 -12.63
N ILE A 108 2.17 -3.54 -11.70
CA ILE A 108 0.83 -3.05 -12.00
C ILE A 108 0.95 -1.58 -12.47
N LYS A 109 0.24 -1.23 -13.53
CA LYS A 109 0.08 0.14 -14.00
C LYS A 109 -1.40 0.50 -13.97
N LEU A 110 -1.78 1.47 -13.15
CA LEU A 110 -3.18 1.84 -12.91
C LEU A 110 -3.38 3.34 -13.07
N ILE A 111 -4.30 3.75 -13.95
CA ILE A 111 -4.69 5.16 -14.12
C ILE A 111 -5.80 5.47 -13.12
N TYR A 112 -5.50 6.26 -12.09
CA TYR A 112 -6.47 6.62 -11.05
C TYR A 112 -7.21 7.93 -11.36
N ASN A 113 -6.73 8.69 -12.35
CA ASN A 113 -7.40 9.90 -12.84
C ASN A 113 -7.33 9.96 -14.37
N ASN A 114 -8.49 9.73 -15.01
CA ASN A 114 -8.58 9.71 -16.47
C ASN A 114 -8.48 11.10 -17.11
N SER A 115 -8.77 12.17 -16.37
CA SER A 115 -8.81 13.53 -16.94
C SER A 115 -7.42 14.07 -17.27
N ASN A 116 -6.42 13.69 -16.48
CA ASN A 116 -5.03 14.12 -16.62
C ASN A 116 -4.06 12.94 -16.80
N ASN A 117 -4.58 11.72 -16.94
CA ASN A 117 -3.82 10.49 -17.10
C ASN A 117 -2.87 10.19 -15.91
N SER A 118 -3.21 10.65 -14.69
CA SER A 118 -2.40 10.37 -13.51
C SER A 118 -2.37 8.87 -13.24
N THR A 119 -1.15 8.36 -13.16
CA THR A 119 -0.87 6.92 -13.14
C THR A 119 -0.16 6.54 -11.85
N ALA A 120 -0.50 5.38 -11.32
CA ALA A 120 0.22 4.67 -10.29
C ALA A 120 0.94 3.46 -10.87
N TYR A 121 2.18 3.26 -10.41
CA TYR A 121 3.00 2.10 -10.65
C TYR A 121 3.13 1.37 -9.32
N ILE A 122 2.69 0.12 -9.31
CA ILE A 122 2.51 -0.65 -8.08
C ILE A 122 3.22 -2.00 -8.20
N GLU A 123 3.98 -2.36 -7.18
CA GLU A 123 4.58 -3.69 -7.03
C GLU A 123 3.87 -4.38 -5.87
N ASP A 124 3.06 -5.39 -6.19
CA ASP A 124 2.32 -6.21 -5.23
C ASP A 124 2.53 -7.69 -5.55
N TYR A 125 3.81 -8.09 -5.61
CA TYR A 125 4.23 -9.47 -5.82
C TYR A 125 4.24 -10.23 -4.48
N TYR A 126 3.09 -10.35 -3.83
CA TYR A 126 3.00 -10.84 -2.44
C TYR A 126 3.34 -12.34 -2.30
N GLU A 127 3.21 -13.15 -3.35
CA GLU A 127 3.51 -14.59 -3.31
C GLU A 127 4.53 -14.98 -4.40
N PRO A 128 5.84 -15.02 -4.07
CA PRO A 128 6.87 -15.28 -5.08
C PRO A 128 6.67 -16.61 -5.83
N GLN A 129 6.60 -16.53 -7.15
CA GLN A 129 6.38 -17.65 -8.07
C GLN A 129 7.66 -18.46 -8.33
N THR A 130 8.33 -18.84 -7.24
CA THR A 130 9.53 -19.69 -7.24
C THR A 130 9.20 -21.15 -7.58
N PRO A 131 10.14 -21.92 -8.19
CA PRO A 131 9.95 -23.35 -8.43
C PRO A 131 9.68 -24.13 -7.13
N SER A 132 8.69 -25.03 -7.14
CA SER A 132 8.32 -25.85 -5.97
C SER A 132 9.01 -27.23 -5.97
N PRO A 133 9.48 -27.74 -4.82
CA PRO A 133 9.50 -27.07 -3.52
C PRO A 133 10.57 -25.97 -3.47
N SER A 134 10.23 -24.82 -2.89
CA SER A 134 11.18 -23.74 -2.66
C SER A 134 11.48 -23.55 -1.17
N ASN A 135 12.56 -22.83 -0.86
CA ASN A 135 12.92 -22.50 0.52
C ASN A 135 12.83 -20.99 0.77
N ALA A 136 12.93 -20.60 2.04
CA ALA A 136 12.83 -19.21 2.47
C ALA A 136 13.82 -18.29 1.73
N THR A 137 15.09 -18.70 1.62
CA THR A 137 16.14 -17.92 0.97
C THR A 137 15.81 -17.58 -0.48
N VAL A 138 15.29 -18.54 -1.24
CA VAL A 138 14.93 -18.33 -2.65
C VAL A 138 13.73 -17.38 -2.77
N ASN A 139 12.70 -17.56 -1.94
CA ASN A 139 11.50 -16.69 -1.96
C ASN A 139 11.82 -15.26 -1.52
N ILE A 140 12.58 -15.10 -0.44
CA ILE A 140 13.09 -13.80 0.03
C ILE A 140 13.85 -13.10 -1.10
N GLN A 141 14.75 -13.81 -1.78
CA GLN A 141 15.54 -13.22 -2.85
C GLN A 141 14.70 -12.80 -4.05
N TRP A 142 13.71 -13.60 -4.46
CA TRP A 142 12.82 -13.26 -5.58
C TRP A 142 11.95 -12.03 -5.25
N LYS A 143 11.39 -11.98 -4.05
CA LYS A 143 10.64 -10.81 -3.60
C LYS A 143 11.52 -9.58 -3.50
N TYR A 144 12.67 -9.69 -2.85
CA TYR A 144 13.64 -8.60 -2.74
C TYR A 144 14.06 -8.05 -4.12
N ASN A 145 14.27 -8.93 -5.11
CA ASN A 145 14.57 -8.50 -6.48
C ASN A 145 13.42 -7.71 -7.11
N ALA A 146 12.16 -8.16 -6.95
CA ALA A 146 10.99 -7.45 -7.46
C ALA A 146 10.83 -6.08 -6.79
N THR A 147 10.90 -6.05 -5.46
CA THR A 147 10.79 -4.82 -4.65
C THR A 147 11.90 -3.82 -5.01
N THR A 148 13.17 -4.21 -4.99
CA THR A 148 14.27 -3.30 -5.32
C THR A 148 14.26 -2.84 -6.78
N ALA A 149 13.85 -3.70 -7.73
CA ALA A 149 13.67 -3.28 -9.12
C ALA A 149 12.57 -2.21 -9.26
N HIS A 150 11.48 -2.30 -8.48
CA HIS A 150 10.43 -1.28 -8.48
C HIS A 150 10.90 0.03 -7.84
N LEU A 151 11.62 -0.04 -6.71
CA LEU A 151 12.19 1.14 -6.05
C LEU A 151 13.22 1.86 -6.95
N LEU A 152 14.03 1.11 -7.70
CA LEU A 152 14.97 1.68 -8.68
C LEU A 152 14.23 2.43 -9.81
N LYS A 153 13.08 1.93 -10.26
CA LYS A 153 12.25 2.63 -11.25
C LYS A 153 11.64 3.91 -10.66
N ALA A 154 11.19 3.86 -9.41
CA ALA A 154 10.69 5.05 -8.70
C ALA A 154 11.76 6.15 -8.57
N ALA A 155 13.01 5.74 -8.40
CA ALA A 155 14.17 6.64 -8.27
C ALA A 155 14.67 7.20 -9.62
N ASP A 156 14.21 6.65 -10.74
CA ASP A 156 14.53 7.14 -12.08
C ASP A 156 13.50 8.18 -12.51
N GLU A 157 13.84 9.45 -12.30
CA GLU A 157 13.00 10.60 -12.66
C GLU A 157 12.64 10.65 -14.15
N SER A 158 13.39 9.97 -15.02
CA SER A 158 13.09 9.94 -16.46
C SER A 158 11.90 9.03 -16.83
N LEU A 159 11.53 8.09 -15.94
CA LEU A 159 10.48 7.12 -16.23
C LEU A 159 9.08 7.68 -15.98
N ALA A 160 8.83 8.22 -14.79
CA ALA A 160 7.51 8.69 -14.39
C ALA A 160 7.59 9.72 -13.24
N PRO A 161 8.06 10.95 -13.50
CA PRO A 161 8.41 11.93 -12.47
C PRO A 161 7.22 12.38 -11.62
N ASP A 162 6.03 12.47 -12.20
CA ASP A 162 4.81 12.91 -11.51
C ASP A 162 3.87 11.76 -11.11
N SER A 163 4.29 10.51 -11.31
CA SER A 163 3.45 9.34 -11.05
C SER A 163 3.56 8.84 -9.62
N LEU A 164 2.53 8.16 -9.14
CA LEU A 164 2.58 7.47 -7.85
C LEU A 164 3.41 6.19 -7.99
N TRP A 165 4.33 5.96 -7.06
CA TRP A 165 5.04 4.69 -6.92
C TRP A 165 4.67 4.08 -5.58
N TRP A 166 4.13 2.86 -5.58
CA TRP A 166 3.67 2.16 -4.38
C TRP A 166 4.20 0.73 -4.37
N THR A 167 5.09 0.43 -3.44
CA THR A 167 5.83 -0.84 -3.37
C THR A 167 5.45 -1.62 -2.13
N TRP A 168 5.15 -2.91 -2.27
CA TRP A 168 4.90 -3.79 -1.15
C TRP A 168 6.12 -4.66 -0.88
N ALA A 169 6.91 -4.37 0.15
CA ALA A 169 8.01 -5.23 0.57
C ALA A 169 7.51 -6.51 1.29
N SER A 170 6.26 -6.51 1.76
CA SER A 170 5.61 -7.66 2.39
C SER A 170 5.31 -8.79 1.40
N GLY A 171 5.12 -10.00 1.94
CA GLY A 171 4.75 -11.17 1.16
C GLY A 171 4.88 -12.46 1.95
N GLY A 172 4.46 -13.58 1.37
CA GLY A 172 4.48 -14.91 1.98
C GLY A 172 4.26 -15.99 0.93
N LYS A 173 4.56 -17.23 1.27
CA LYS A 173 4.24 -18.39 0.42
C LYS A 173 3.89 -19.58 1.29
N LEU A 174 2.67 -19.57 1.81
CA LEU A 174 2.19 -20.56 2.79
C LEU A 174 2.22 -21.98 2.23
N SER A 175 2.05 -22.13 0.91
CA SER A 175 2.17 -23.41 0.19
C SER A 175 3.56 -24.06 0.33
N ASP A 176 4.62 -23.25 0.45
CA ASP A 176 6.00 -23.69 0.72
C ASP A 176 6.35 -23.62 2.23
N GLY A 177 5.38 -23.35 3.11
CA GLY A 177 5.60 -23.19 4.55
C GLY A 177 6.29 -21.88 4.94
N ILE A 178 6.28 -20.87 4.06
CA ILE A 178 6.98 -19.60 4.26
C ILE A 178 5.97 -18.55 4.71
N THR A 179 6.07 -18.15 5.98
CA THR A 179 5.18 -17.15 6.60
C THR A 179 5.61 -15.72 6.25
N PRO A 180 4.71 -14.72 6.39
CA PRO A 180 5.07 -13.32 6.23
C PRO A 180 6.20 -12.86 7.15
N GLU A 181 6.21 -13.36 8.40
CA GLU A 181 7.31 -13.11 9.34
C GLU A 181 8.65 -13.63 8.80
N LEU A 182 8.68 -14.89 8.34
CA LEU A 182 9.91 -15.48 7.80
C LEU A 182 10.41 -14.71 6.55
N MET A 183 9.50 -14.20 5.72
CA MET A 183 9.85 -13.35 4.57
C MET A 183 10.42 -12.00 5.00
N ALA A 184 9.76 -11.33 5.94
CA ALA A 184 10.13 -9.98 6.37
C ALA A 184 11.44 -9.97 7.16
N ILE A 185 11.57 -10.84 8.16
CA ILE A 185 12.66 -10.78 9.14
C ILE A 185 13.67 -11.93 9.04
N GLY A 186 13.33 -13.03 8.36
CA GLY A 186 14.15 -14.24 8.35
C GLY A 186 14.12 -14.99 9.69
N ASN A 187 14.95 -16.01 9.82
CA ASN A 187 15.09 -16.86 11.02
C ASN A 187 16.55 -17.05 11.48
N GLY A 188 17.52 -16.40 10.81
CA GLY A 188 18.94 -16.43 11.15
C GLY A 188 19.67 -17.76 10.91
N THR A 189 18.98 -18.89 11.02
CA THR A 189 19.56 -20.23 10.84
C THR A 189 19.58 -20.64 9.37
N TYR A 190 18.43 -20.56 8.70
CA TYR A 190 18.28 -20.93 7.29
C TYR A 190 18.37 -19.71 6.37
N THR A 191 18.28 -18.51 6.95
CA THR A 191 18.34 -17.20 6.29
C THR A 191 19.35 -16.32 7.02
N PRO A 192 20.66 -16.64 6.92
CA PRO A 192 21.71 -15.93 7.67
C PRO A 192 21.81 -14.44 7.29
N ASP A 193 21.39 -14.08 6.07
CA ASP A 193 21.34 -12.69 5.59
C ASP A 193 20.07 -11.93 6.05
N GLY A 194 19.21 -12.56 6.85
CA GLY A 194 17.91 -12.03 7.25
C GLY A 194 16.84 -12.13 6.16
N GLY A 195 15.71 -11.50 6.42
CA GLY A 195 14.60 -11.34 5.50
C GLY A 195 14.71 -10.09 4.63
N ILE A 196 13.60 -9.74 3.99
CA ILE A 196 13.49 -8.59 3.09
C ILE A 196 13.82 -7.30 3.83
N ASN A 197 13.35 -7.13 5.07
CA ASN A 197 13.55 -5.90 5.84
C ASN A 197 15.04 -5.66 6.12
N GLN A 198 15.79 -6.69 6.55
CA GLN A 198 17.24 -6.59 6.78
C GLN A 198 17.99 -6.23 5.50
N LYS A 199 17.63 -6.87 4.39
CA LYS A 199 18.23 -6.58 3.08
C LYS A 199 17.89 -5.15 2.60
N LEU A 200 16.66 -4.69 2.83
CA LEU A 200 16.21 -3.36 2.40
C LEU A 200 16.90 -2.23 3.14
N VAL A 201 17.27 -2.38 4.42
CA VAL A 201 18.05 -1.34 5.11
C VAL A 201 19.34 -1.00 4.35
N ASN A 202 20.09 -2.03 3.93
CA ASN A 202 21.33 -1.82 3.18
C ASN A 202 21.08 -1.21 1.80
N PHE A 203 20.02 -1.64 1.12
CA PHE A 203 19.62 -1.08 -0.17
C PHE A 203 19.23 0.39 -0.04
N LEU A 204 18.34 0.73 0.89
CA LEU A 204 17.82 2.08 1.09
C LEU A 204 18.92 3.06 1.49
N LYS A 205 19.92 2.67 2.29
CA LYS A 205 21.09 3.52 2.57
C LYS A 205 21.82 3.99 1.29
N GLY A 206 21.78 3.19 0.22
CA GLY A 206 22.30 3.55 -1.10
C GLY A 206 21.38 4.46 -1.94
N MET A 207 20.15 4.69 -1.50
CA MET A 207 19.11 5.48 -2.18
C MET A 207 18.99 6.91 -1.65
N LYS A 208 19.98 7.40 -0.88
CA LYS A 208 19.96 8.76 -0.35
C LYS A 208 19.83 9.81 -1.46
N GLY A 209 18.91 10.75 -1.29
CA GLY A 209 18.53 11.77 -2.24
C GLY A 209 17.65 11.27 -3.38
N LYS A 210 17.13 10.03 -3.31
CA LYS A 210 16.28 9.44 -4.35
C LYS A 210 14.85 9.27 -3.87
N ARG A 211 13.92 9.54 -4.77
CA ARG A 211 12.50 9.28 -4.56
C ARG A 211 12.23 7.78 -4.70
N VAL A 212 11.75 7.13 -3.65
CA VAL A 212 11.42 5.68 -3.69
C VAL A 212 9.91 5.39 -3.61
N GLY A 213 9.09 6.44 -3.52
CA GLY A 213 7.64 6.32 -3.41
C GLY A 213 7.16 5.87 -2.03
N ILE A 214 5.97 5.27 -1.99
CA ILE A 214 5.40 4.64 -0.80
C ILE A 214 5.95 3.22 -0.71
N VAL A 215 6.43 2.82 0.47
CA VAL A 215 6.91 1.46 0.73
C VAL A 215 6.15 0.85 1.91
N MET A 216 5.47 -0.27 1.68
CA MET A 216 4.72 -1.02 2.69
C MET A 216 5.58 -2.15 3.22
N PHE A 217 5.66 -2.32 4.54
CA PHE A 217 6.42 -3.38 5.18
C PHE A 217 5.53 -4.19 6.11
N ASP A 218 5.77 -5.49 6.20
CA ASP A 218 5.39 -6.28 7.37
C ASP A 218 6.49 -6.16 8.43
N PHE A 219 6.11 -6.23 9.71
CA PHE A 219 7.05 -6.17 10.84
C PHE A 219 8.02 -4.98 10.75
N TYR A 220 7.50 -3.79 10.43
CA TYR A 220 8.29 -2.58 10.14
C TYR A 220 9.23 -2.14 11.27
N GLU A 221 8.96 -2.57 12.49
CA GLU A 221 9.80 -2.36 13.69
C GLU A 221 11.12 -3.17 13.64
N THR A 222 11.26 -4.11 12.68
CA THR A 222 12.40 -5.02 12.59
C THR A 222 12.98 -5.05 11.17
N PRO A 223 14.26 -4.69 10.97
CA PRO A 223 15.20 -4.20 11.99
C PRO A 223 14.82 -2.81 12.50
N GLY A 224 15.27 -2.45 13.70
CA GLY A 224 14.85 -1.22 14.38
C GLY A 224 15.21 0.09 13.65
N ASP A 225 16.13 0.05 12.67
CA ASP A 225 16.51 1.21 11.85
C ASP A 225 15.80 1.27 10.49
N LEU A 226 14.84 0.39 10.19
CA LEU A 226 14.20 0.32 8.87
C LEU A 226 13.42 1.59 8.52
N ILE A 227 12.49 2.00 9.38
CA ILE A 227 11.66 3.19 9.15
C ILE A 227 12.51 4.46 9.17
N GLU A 228 13.47 4.57 10.10
CA GLU A 228 14.41 5.70 10.13
C GLU A 228 15.25 5.78 8.85
N THR A 229 15.74 4.65 8.34
CA THR A 229 16.47 4.59 7.08
C THR A 229 15.62 5.07 5.91
N LEU A 230 14.34 4.69 5.84
CA LEU A 230 13.44 5.15 4.77
C LEU A 230 13.14 6.65 4.88
N LEU A 231 12.89 7.17 6.09
CA LEU A 231 12.56 8.58 6.30
C LEU A 231 13.76 9.52 6.16
N SER A 232 14.99 9.00 6.19
CA SER A 232 16.24 9.77 6.08
C SER A 232 16.86 9.79 4.68
N LEU A 233 16.17 9.21 3.68
CA LEU A 233 16.60 9.26 2.28
C LEU A 233 16.72 10.70 1.77
#